data_AF-A0A8C9KJS3-F1
#
_entry.id   AF-A0A8C9KJS3-F1
#
_cell.length_a   1.000
_cell.length_b   1.000
_cell.length_c   1.000
_cell.angle_alpha   90.00
_cell.angle_beta   90.00
_cell.angle_gamma   90.00
#
_symmetry.space_group_name_H-M   'P 1'
#
loop_
_entity.id
_entity.type
_entity.pdbx_description
1 polymer ?
#
loop_
_entity_poly.entity_id
_entity_poly.type
_entity_poly.pdbx_seq_one_letter_code
_entity_poly.pdbx_strand_id
1 'polypeptide(L)'
;MAKLRQKNPRAVRQAEEVRGLEHLHMDIAVNFSQGGLLSPHLRNVCAEAVDTIYTRREDVRFWLEQGVDSSVFEALPEASEQVHLSRCGQVGDGGKPCVCRYGLSLAWYPCMLKYCHSRDRPTPYKCGIRSCQKNYSFDFYVPQRQLCLWDEDPLGW
;
A
#
# COMPACT_ATOMS: atom_id res chain seq x y z
N MET A 1 -31.46 -4.05 6.40
CA MET A 1 -30.09 -3.52 6.13
C MET A 1 -29.92 -2.18 6.83
N ALA A 2 -28.94 -2.05 7.73
CA ALA A 2 -28.62 -0.77 8.38
C ALA A 2 -27.67 0.03 7.48
N LYS A 3 -28.15 1.13 6.89
CA LYS A 3 -27.31 2.03 6.09
C LYS A 3 -26.52 2.94 7.03
N LEU A 4 -25.20 2.99 6.86
CA LEU A 4 -24.36 4.01 7.49
C LEU A 4 -24.78 5.38 6.94
N ARG A 5 -25.42 6.19 7.78
CA ARG A 5 -25.76 7.57 7.44
C ARG A 5 -24.68 8.49 8.01
N GLN A 6 -24.00 9.22 7.12
CA GLN A 6 -23.13 10.31 7.53
C GLN A 6 -24.01 11.46 8.05
N LYS A 7 -24.11 11.60 9.38
CA LYS A 7 -24.93 12.65 10.02
C LYS A 7 -24.43 14.08 9.76
N ASN A 8 -23.12 14.25 9.54
CA ASN A 8 -22.52 15.56 9.25
C ASN A 8 -21.44 15.42 8.15
N PRO A 9 -21.68 15.93 6.94
CA PRO A 9 -20.72 15.85 5.84
C PRO A 9 -19.48 16.73 6.04
N ARG A 10 -19.55 17.78 6.86
CA ARG A 10 -18.43 18.73 7.08
C ARG A 10 -17.55 18.38 8.28
N ALA A 11 -17.89 17.35 9.04
CA ALA A 11 -17.10 16.95 10.20
C ALA A 11 -15.80 16.26 9.76
N VAL A 12 -14.66 16.90 10.02
CA VAL A 12 -13.34 16.27 9.90
C VAL A 12 -13.23 15.22 11.00
N ARG A 13 -13.04 13.96 10.61
CA ARG A 13 -12.98 12.84 11.56
C ARG A 13 -11.54 12.48 11.82
N GLN A 14 -11.19 12.39 13.09
CA GLN A 14 -9.95 11.75 13.51
C GLN A 14 -10.20 10.27 13.73
N ALA A 15 -9.19 9.45 13.43
CA ALA A 15 -9.24 8.04 13.77
C ALA A 15 -9.27 7.87 15.30
N GLU A 16 -9.99 6.84 15.74
CA GLU A 16 -10.10 6.51 17.17
C GLU A 16 -8.93 5.63 17.62
N GLU A 17 -8.30 4.94 16.66
CA GLU A 17 -7.18 4.03 16.88
C GLU A 17 -6.11 4.30 15.82
N VAL A 18 -4.86 4.49 16.25
CA VAL A 18 -3.72 4.64 15.35
C VAL A 18 -3.00 3.29 15.28
N ARG A 19 -3.02 2.66 14.10
CA ARG A 19 -2.30 1.41 13.86
C ARG A 19 -0.85 1.69 13.50
N GLY A 20 0.01 0.73 13.83
CA GLY A 20 1.44 0.80 13.55
C GLY A 20 1.77 0.93 12.07
N LEU A 21 2.99 1.38 11.79
CA LEU A 21 3.55 1.43 10.45
C LEU A 21 3.78 0.01 9.92
N GLU A 22 3.23 -0.27 8.75
CA GLU A 22 3.48 -1.51 8.03
C GLU A 22 4.52 -1.28 6.94
N HIS A 23 5.59 -2.06 6.96
CA HIS A 23 6.63 -2.02 5.93
C HIS A 23 6.35 -3.09 4.89
N LEU A 24 6.35 -2.69 3.62
CA LEU A 24 6.02 -3.53 2.48
C LEU A 24 7.19 -3.48 1.50
N HIS A 25 7.84 -4.62 1.31
CA HIS A 25 8.95 -4.79 0.37
C HIS A 25 8.42 -5.27 -0.97
N MET A 26 8.61 -4.45 -2.00
CA MET A 26 8.09 -4.70 -3.33
C MET A 26 9.18 -5.35 -4.20
N ASP A 27 9.37 -6.65 -3.99
CA ASP A 27 10.51 -7.40 -4.54
C ASP A 27 10.29 -7.92 -5.97
N ILE A 28 9.12 -7.68 -6.57
CA ILE A 28 8.73 -8.25 -7.86
C ILE A 28 8.20 -7.15 -8.76
N ALA A 29 8.75 -7.05 -9.96
CA ALA A 29 8.20 -6.23 -11.03
C ALA A 29 7.08 -6.98 -11.76
N VAL A 30 6.06 -6.24 -12.20
CA VAL A 30 4.91 -6.77 -12.92
C VAL A 30 4.95 -6.29 -14.35
N ASN A 31 4.90 -7.22 -15.30
CA ASN A 31 4.76 -6.89 -16.71
C ASN A 31 3.33 -6.44 -17.01
N PHE A 32 3.13 -5.13 -17.09
CA PHE A 32 1.80 -4.54 -17.27
C PHE A 32 1.13 -4.83 -18.61
N SER A 33 1.89 -5.29 -19.63
CA SER A 33 1.28 -5.75 -20.89
C SER A 33 0.22 -6.84 -20.66
N GLN A 34 0.37 -7.60 -19.56
CA GLN A 34 -0.57 -8.61 -19.10
C GLN A 34 -1.32 -8.23 -17.80
N GLY A 35 -1.21 -6.98 -17.33
CA GLY A 35 -1.77 -6.52 -16.05
C GLY A 35 -3.30 -6.65 -15.92
N GLY A 36 -4.01 -6.78 -17.04
CA GLY A 36 -5.44 -7.09 -17.06
C GLY A 36 -5.79 -8.46 -16.47
N LEU A 37 -4.84 -9.39 -16.40
CA LEU A 37 -4.99 -10.69 -15.76
C LEU A 37 -5.07 -10.58 -14.22
N LEU A 38 -4.49 -9.52 -13.64
CA LEU A 38 -4.50 -9.30 -12.19
C LEU A 38 -5.79 -8.59 -11.76
N SER A 39 -6.18 -7.55 -12.50
CA SER A 39 -7.43 -6.83 -12.28
C SER A 39 -7.81 -6.01 -13.51
N PRO A 40 -9.09 -5.96 -13.89
CA PRO A 40 -9.56 -5.17 -15.03
C PRO A 40 -9.38 -3.66 -14.83
N HIS A 41 -9.22 -3.21 -13.58
CA HIS A 41 -9.08 -1.78 -13.27
C HIS A 41 -7.64 -1.27 -13.39
N LEU A 42 -6.64 -2.15 -13.34
CA LEU A 42 -5.23 -1.74 -13.35
C LEU A 42 -4.86 -1.02 -14.64
N ARG A 43 -5.40 -1.46 -15.78
CA ARG A 43 -5.16 -0.81 -17.08
C ARG A 43 -5.50 0.68 -17.04
N ASN A 44 -6.60 1.06 -16.42
CA ASN A 44 -7.06 2.45 -16.39
C ASN A 44 -6.29 3.31 -15.38
N VAL A 45 -5.81 2.71 -14.29
CA VAL A 45 -5.14 3.43 -13.20
C VAL A 45 -3.64 3.56 -13.45
N CYS A 46 -3.01 2.53 -14.00
CA CYS A 46 -1.56 2.41 -14.13
C CYS A 46 -1.06 2.54 -15.58
N ALA A 47 -1.89 3.05 -16.50
CA ALA A 47 -1.56 3.15 -17.93
C ALA A 47 -0.24 3.86 -18.23
N GLU A 48 0.12 4.86 -17.42
CA GLU A 48 1.33 5.66 -17.59
C GLU A 48 2.57 5.03 -16.95
N ALA A 49 2.38 4.03 -16.09
CA ALA A 49 3.42 3.44 -15.25
C ALA A 49 3.80 2.01 -15.69
N VAL A 50 3.62 1.68 -16.98
CA VAL A 50 3.75 0.32 -17.56
C VAL A 50 5.00 -0.42 -17.07
N ASP A 51 6.14 0.27 -17.03
CA ASP A 51 7.46 -0.32 -16.72
C ASP A 51 7.85 -0.19 -15.22
N THR A 52 6.96 0.35 -14.38
CA THR A 52 7.25 0.71 -12.97
C THR A 52 6.15 0.23 -12.03
N ILE A 53 5.65 -0.98 -12.27
CA ILE A 53 4.66 -1.64 -11.40
C ILE A 53 5.35 -2.71 -10.58
N TYR A 54 5.18 -2.62 -9.27
CA TYR A 54 5.82 -3.53 -8.33
C TYR A 54 4.77 -4.23 -7.45
N THR A 55 5.10 -5.42 -6.98
CA THR A 55 4.27 -6.22 -6.07
C THR A 55 5.13 -7.00 -5.07
N ARG A 56 4.50 -7.53 -4.03
CA ARG A 56 5.15 -8.37 -3.01
C ARG A 56 5.17 -9.82 -3.45
N ARG A 57 6.15 -10.57 -2.95
CA ARG A 57 6.26 -12.03 -3.19
C ARG A 57 5.05 -12.82 -2.68
N GLU A 58 4.43 -12.36 -1.60
CA GLU A 58 3.22 -12.97 -1.05
C GLU A 58 1.99 -12.79 -1.95
N ASP A 59 1.83 -11.63 -2.59
CA ASP A 59 0.73 -11.35 -3.50
C ASP A 59 0.84 -12.18 -4.79
N VAL A 60 2.07 -12.39 -5.28
CA VAL A 60 2.33 -13.28 -6.43
C VAL A 60 1.91 -14.70 -6.15
N ARG A 61 2.21 -15.24 -4.96
CA ARG A 61 1.77 -16.60 -4.58
C ARG A 61 0.26 -16.72 -4.67
N PHE A 62 -0.47 -15.74 -4.15
CA PHE A 62 -1.92 -15.70 -4.23
C PHE A 62 -2.42 -15.67 -5.69
N TRP A 63 -1.84 -14.85 -6.57
CA TRP A 63 -2.26 -14.80 -7.97
C TRP A 63 -1.94 -16.06 -8.77
N LEU A 64 -0.80 -16.70 -8.49
CA LEU A 64 -0.46 -17.99 -9.09
C LEU A 64 -1.46 -19.08 -8.70
N GLU A 65 -1.90 -19.09 -7.43
CA GLU A 65 -2.96 -20.02 -6.96
C GLU A 65 -4.31 -19.75 -7.64
N GLN A 66 -4.57 -18.51 -8.07
CA GLN A 66 -5.77 -18.14 -8.84
C GLN A 66 -5.63 -18.42 -10.35
N GLY A 67 -4.49 -18.94 -10.82
CA GLY A 67 -4.27 -19.32 -12.22
C GLY A 67 -3.70 -18.22 -13.12
N VAL A 68 -3.11 -17.16 -12.56
CA VAL A 68 -2.35 -16.18 -13.33
C VAL A 68 -1.02 -16.79 -13.78
N ASP A 69 -0.62 -16.50 -15.02
CA ASP A 69 0.63 -17.01 -15.58
C ASP A 69 1.87 -16.39 -14.89
N SER A 70 2.91 -17.19 -14.66
CA SER A 70 4.12 -16.72 -13.98
C SER A 70 4.93 -15.71 -14.81
N SER A 71 4.78 -15.69 -16.14
CA SER A 71 5.46 -14.73 -17.02
C SER A 71 5.05 -13.27 -16.80
N VAL A 72 3.96 -13.02 -16.07
CA VAL A 72 3.54 -11.69 -15.63
C VAL A 72 4.50 -11.11 -14.58
N PHE A 73 5.25 -11.96 -13.89
CA PHE A 73 6.06 -11.58 -12.74
C PHE A 73 7.54 -11.72 -13.03
N GLU A 74 8.29 -10.65 -12.83
CA GLU A 74 9.75 -10.62 -12.95
C GLU A 74 10.35 -10.34 -11.57
N ALA A 75 11.15 -11.27 -11.06
CA ALA A 75 11.84 -11.08 -9.80
C ALA A 75 12.93 -10.01 -9.96
N LEU A 76 12.89 -8.98 -9.11
CA LEU A 76 13.97 -8.00 -9.03
C LEU A 76 15.19 -8.65 -8.35
N PRO A 77 16.43 -8.15 -8.60
CA PRO A 77 17.64 -8.65 -7.94
C PRO A 77 17.41 -8.78 -6.43
N GLU A 78 17.83 -9.91 -5.85
CA GLU A 78 17.38 -10.34 -4.53
C GLU A 78 17.56 -9.28 -3.45
N ALA A 79 16.63 -9.25 -2.48
CA ALA A 79 16.67 -8.38 -1.31
C ALA A 79 18.04 -8.39 -0.58
N SER A 80 18.82 -9.47 -0.69
CA SER A 80 20.20 -9.60 -0.18
C SER A 80 21.19 -8.63 -0.84
N GLU A 81 21.09 -8.41 -2.15
CA GLU A 81 21.86 -7.39 -2.87
C GLU A 81 21.32 -5.98 -2.60
N GLN A 82 20.00 -5.87 -2.36
CA GLN A 82 19.35 -4.61 -2.01
C GLN A 82 19.66 -4.13 -0.58
N VAL A 83 20.02 -5.02 0.36
CA VAL A 83 20.46 -4.64 1.72
C VAL A 83 21.72 -3.76 1.69
N HIS A 84 22.55 -3.89 0.64
CA HIS A 84 23.74 -3.08 0.45
C HIS A 84 23.49 -1.78 -0.34
N LEU A 85 22.31 -1.61 -0.93
CA LEU A 85 21.97 -0.40 -1.67
C LEU A 85 21.52 0.70 -0.72
N SER A 86 22.10 1.89 -0.91
CA SER A 86 21.70 3.09 -0.17
C SER A 86 20.32 3.56 -0.65
N ARG A 87 19.62 4.33 0.20
CA ARG A 87 18.37 4.99 -0.20
C ARG A 87 18.62 6.02 -1.28
N CYS A 88 17.68 6.18 -2.21
CA CYS A 88 17.83 7.12 -3.32
C CYS A 88 18.08 8.57 -2.84
N GLY A 89 17.48 9.00 -1.74
CA GLY A 89 17.72 10.31 -1.12
C GLY A 89 19.16 10.53 -0.65
N GLN A 90 19.89 9.45 -0.33
CA GLN A 90 21.29 9.49 0.12
C GLN A 90 22.30 9.37 -1.03
N VAL A 91 21.84 9.01 -2.23
CA VAL A 91 22.70 8.80 -3.41
C VAL A 91 22.79 10.10 -4.20
N GLY A 92 23.94 10.77 -4.19
CA GLY A 92 24.13 12.04 -4.92
C GLY A 92 24.21 11.91 -6.45
N ASP A 93 24.28 10.68 -6.99
CA ASP A 93 24.44 10.41 -8.41
C ASP A 93 23.15 9.83 -9.02
N GLY A 94 22.58 10.52 -10.02
CA GLY A 94 21.29 10.20 -10.62
C GLY A 94 21.22 8.86 -11.34
N GLY A 95 22.37 8.30 -11.73
CA GLY A 95 22.45 7.06 -12.53
C GLY A 95 22.65 5.78 -11.73
N LYS A 96 22.80 5.84 -10.40
CA LYS A 96 23.06 4.66 -9.58
C LYS A 96 21.77 3.95 -9.15
N PRO A 97 21.79 2.61 -9.01
CA PRO A 97 20.69 1.86 -8.43
C PRO A 97 20.56 2.19 -6.94
N CYS A 98 19.32 2.23 -6.47
CA CYS A 98 19.01 2.58 -5.08
C CYS A 98 17.64 2.03 -4.67
N VAL A 99 17.36 2.06 -3.36
CA VAL A 99 16.04 1.70 -2.82
C VAL A 99 15.23 2.98 -2.63
N CYS A 100 14.08 3.04 -3.30
CA CYS A 100 13.12 4.12 -3.20
C CYS A 100 12.09 3.81 -2.11
N ARG A 101 11.72 4.81 -1.32
CA ARG A 101 10.68 4.69 -0.30
C ARG A 101 9.47 5.56 -0.65
N TYR A 102 8.28 4.99 -0.51
CA TYR A 102 7.03 5.72 -0.60
C TYR A 102 6.21 5.54 0.68
N GLY A 103 5.85 6.66 1.32
CA GLY A 103 5.02 6.68 2.52
C GLY A 103 3.55 6.99 2.20
N LEU A 104 2.62 6.16 2.65
CA LEU A 104 1.18 6.41 2.53
C LEU A 104 0.52 6.40 3.90
N SER A 105 -0.24 7.45 4.22
CA SER A 105 -1.03 7.54 5.45
C SER A 105 -2.53 7.51 5.14
N LEU A 106 -3.21 6.44 5.56
CA LEU A 106 -4.66 6.38 5.58
C LEU A 106 -5.15 7.02 6.87
N ALA A 107 -5.41 8.34 6.82
CA ALA A 107 -5.81 9.13 7.98
C ALA A 107 -7.11 8.64 8.65
N TRP A 108 -8.03 8.05 7.89
CA TRP A 108 -9.31 7.56 8.42
C TRP A 108 -9.90 6.43 7.56
N TYR A 109 -10.18 5.28 8.16
CA TYR A 109 -10.96 4.20 7.53
C TYR A 109 -11.77 3.39 8.56
N PRO A 110 -12.93 2.83 8.19
CA PRO A 110 -13.71 1.96 9.07
C PRO A 110 -12.99 0.61 9.26
N CYS A 111 -12.63 0.26 10.49
CA CYS A 111 -11.82 -0.93 10.78
C CYS A 111 -12.52 -1.99 11.64
N MET A 112 -13.53 -1.62 12.45
CA MET A 112 -14.23 -2.57 13.31
C MET A 112 -15.65 -2.09 13.66
N LEU A 113 -16.55 -3.00 14.00
CA LEU A 113 -17.87 -2.66 14.55
C LEU A 113 -17.78 -2.39 16.06
N LYS A 114 -18.48 -1.36 16.54
CA LYS A 114 -18.67 -1.11 17.98
C LYS A 114 -19.92 -1.80 18.48
N TYR A 115 -19.76 -2.51 19.59
CA TYR A 115 -20.84 -3.13 20.32
C TYR A 115 -21.04 -2.41 21.65
N CYS A 116 -22.27 -2.02 21.94
CA CYS A 116 -22.64 -1.36 23.18
C CYS A 116 -23.54 -2.30 23.99
N HIS A 117 -23.45 -2.17 25.31
CA HIS A 117 -24.33 -2.84 26.25
C HIS A 117 -25.40 -1.83 26.73
N SER A 118 -26.64 -2.29 26.88
CA SER A 118 -27.71 -1.50 27.51
C SER A 118 -28.26 -2.29 28.69
N ARG A 119 -28.69 -1.61 29.75
CA ARG A 119 -29.41 -2.25 30.86
C ARG A 119 -30.69 -2.96 30.38
N ASP A 120 -31.31 -2.48 29.31
CA ASP A 120 -32.55 -3.04 28.76
C ASP A 120 -32.33 -4.23 27.81
N ARG A 121 -31.09 -4.49 27.38
CA ARG A 121 -30.78 -5.59 26.45
C ARG A 121 -29.63 -6.44 26.99
N PRO A 122 -29.88 -7.72 27.33
CA PRO A 122 -28.83 -8.60 27.86
C PRO A 122 -27.74 -8.91 26.82
N THR A 123 -28.04 -8.82 25.52
CA THR A 123 -27.08 -9.06 24.45
C THR A 123 -26.48 -7.74 23.92
N PRO A 124 -25.16 -7.70 23.67
CA PRO A 124 -24.52 -6.54 23.06
C PRO A 124 -25.12 -6.25 21.67
N TYR A 125 -25.41 -4.97 21.40
CA TYR A 125 -25.97 -4.53 20.12
C TYR A 125 -24.99 -3.64 19.36
N LYS A 126 -25.08 -3.66 18.03
CA LYS A 126 -24.26 -2.83 17.15
C LYS A 126 -24.65 -1.36 17.31
N CYS A 127 -23.74 -0.53 17.80
CA CYS A 127 -23.98 0.89 18.06
C CYS A 127 -23.16 1.84 17.19
N GLY A 128 -22.11 1.35 16.52
CA GLY A 128 -21.30 2.21 15.67
C GLY A 128 -20.18 1.48 14.95
N ILE A 129 -19.26 2.27 14.41
CA ILE A 129 -18.04 1.81 13.75
C ILE A 129 -16.86 2.46 14.44
N ARG A 130 -15.84 1.67 14.71
CA ARG A 130 -14.51 2.14 15.08
C ARG A 130 -13.77 2.52 13.81
N SER A 131 -13.20 3.71 13.81
CA SER A 131 -12.34 4.20 12.75
C SER A 131 -10.89 4.12 13.14
N CYS A 132 -10.05 3.68 12.22
CA CYS A 132 -8.61 3.55 12.41
C CYS A 132 -7.85 4.46 11.45
N GLN A 133 -6.60 4.73 11.81
CA GLN A 133 -5.57 5.27 10.94
C GLN A 133 -4.51 4.18 10.73
N LYS A 134 -3.91 4.13 9.53
CA LYS A 134 -2.81 3.20 9.24
C LYS A 134 -1.78 3.87 8.34
N ASN A 135 -0.51 3.63 8.64
CA ASN A 135 0.61 4.12 7.85
C ASN A 135 1.27 2.93 7.14
N TYR A 136 1.70 3.16 5.91
CA TYR A 136 2.40 2.19 5.08
C TYR A 136 3.71 2.80 4.60
N SER A 137 4.78 2.00 4.58
CA SER A 137 6.04 2.30 3.94
C SER A 137 6.30 1.25 2.87
N PHE A 138 6.35 1.68 1.62
CA PHE A 138 6.66 0.82 0.49
C PHE A 138 8.12 1.05 0.09
N ASP A 139 8.93 0.00 0.16
CA ASP A 139 10.33 0.03 -0.25
C ASP A 139 10.46 -0.79 -1.54
N PHE A 140 11.01 -0.18 -2.60
CA PHE A 140 11.15 -0.81 -3.91
C PHE A 140 12.48 -0.44 -4.59
N TYR A 141 13.02 -1.37 -5.36
CA TYR A 141 14.26 -1.16 -6.09
C TYR A 141 14.03 -0.32 -7.35
N VAL A 142 14.92 0.65 -7.58
CA VAL A 142 15.01 1.37 -8.85
C VAL A 142 16.40 1.24 -9.46
N PRO A 143 16.52 1.03 -10.77
CA PRO A 143 17.83 0.92 -11.43
C PRO A 143 18.56 2.26 -11.50
N GLN A 144 17.83 3.38 -11.43
CA GLN A 144 18.37 4.75 -11.51
C GLN A 144 17.59 5.64 -10.55
N ARG A 145 18.30 6.48 -9.76
CA ARG A 145 17.68 7.44 -8.81
C ARG A 145 16.62 8.32 -9.48
N GLN A 146 16.80 8.73 -10.74
CA GLN A 146 15.83 9.58 -11.45
C GLN A 146 14.42 8.98 -11.61
N LEU A 147 14.28 7.66 -11.46
CA LEU A 147 12.98 6.97 -11.49
C LEU A 147 12.28 7.00 -10.12
N CYS A 148 12.97 7.40 -9.07
CA CYS A 148 12.43 7.54 -7.73
C CYS A 148 12.00 9.00 -7.48
N LEU A 149 10.72 9.27 -7.69
CA LEU A 149 10.12 10.61 -7.53
C LEU A 149 9.70 10.92 -6.07
N TRP A 150 9.73 9.92 -5.18
CA TRP A 150 9.04 9.94 -3.89
C TRP A 150 9.96 9.93 -2.67
N ASP A 151 11.26 9.70 -2.85
CA ASP A 151 12.23 9.56 -1.74
C ASP A 151 12.85 10.91 -1.32
N GLU A 152 12.18 12.02 -1.67
CA GLU A 152 12.43 13.33 -1.10
C GLU A 152 11.61 13.42 0.21
N ASP A 153 12.30 13.50 1.34
CA ASP A 153 11.68 13.56 2.67
C ASP A 153 10.54 14.60 2.73
N PRO A 154 9.31 14.23 3.13
CA PRO A 154 8.22 15.20 3.33
C PRO A 154 8.40 16.13 4.53
N LEU A 155 9.48 15.98 5.32
CA LEU A 155 9.63 16.64 6.62
C LEU A 155 10.99 17.31 6.78
N GLY A 156 11.16 18.40 6.04
CA GLY A 156 12.07 19.50 6.36
C GLY A 156 11.36 20.67 7.03
N TRP A 157 10.47 20.40 8.00
CA TRP A 157 9.85 21.41 8.88
C TRP A 157 9.46 20.78 10.22
#